data_AF-A0AAU8N2Q3-F1
#
_entry.id   AF-A0AAU8N2Q3-F1
#
_cell.length_a   1.000
_cell.length_b   1.000
_cell.length_c   1.000
_cell.angle_alpha   90.00
_cell.angle_beta   90.00
_cell.angle_gamma   90.00
#
_symmetry.space_group_name_H-M   'P 1'
#
loop_
_entity.id
_entity.type
_entity.pdbx_description
1 polymer ?
#
loop_
_entity_poly.entity_id
_entity_poly.type
_entity_poly.pdbx_seq_one_letter_code
_entity_poly.pdbx_strand_id
1 'polypeptide(L)'
;MALHAPKNPRRPRRPLSIGPEDILPYQDLLWRVHRTAGEYPSAWNGFRSYGPLTTMRWDPHPGPRGDHPGHGVLYAATDLRTAVAEFFQAQRRVDPMRAGVAATTFVPVRPLRLLALLAEDSSWLLRSGASHSLMAAPRGTCRAWAREIARAEPADGQGPVDGLWAESTMTGCPMVVLFERAASALPEAPRDSALLAAPVMMAALEDISASLGWELAWPTA
;
A
#
# COMPACT_ATOMS: atom_id res chain seq x y z
N MET A 1 -19.64 33.21 7.23
CA MET A 1 -18.68 32.27 6.62
C MET A 1 -18.17 31.33 7.70
N ALA A 2 -18.43 30.02 7.59
CA ALA A 2 -17.98 29.09 8.62
C ALA A 2 -16.45 28.99 8.62
N LEU A 3 -15.83 29.47 9.70
CA LEU A 3 -14.38 29.67 9.88
C LEU A 3 -13.59 28.38 10.19
N HIS A 4 -14.18 27.20 10.04
CA HIS A 4 -13.50 25.93 10.36
C HIS A 4 -13.59 24.95 9.19
N ALA A 5 -12.55 24.96 8.35
CA ALA A 5 -12.30 23.86 7.43
C ALA A 5 -11.83 22.63 8.23
N PRO A 6 -12.30 21.42 7.91
CA PRO A 6 -11.78 20.21 8.55
C PRO A 6 -10.30 20.04 8.25
N LYS A 7 -9.50 19.62 9.24
CA LYS A 7 -8.06 19.38 9.10
C LYS A 7 -7.71 18.46 7.93
N ASN A 8 -8.53 17.41 7.73
CA ASN A 8 -8.48 16.53 6.56
C ASN A 8 -9.89 16.47 5.96
N PRO A 9 -10.16 17.14 4.83
CA PRO A 9 -11.48 17.12 4.23
C PRO A 9 -11.81 15.72 3.73
N ARG A 10 -13.10 15.34 3.77
CA ARG A 10 -13.58 14.01 3.35
C ARG A 10 -13.20 13.65 1.92
N ARG A 11 -13.01 14.67 1.07
CA ARG A 11 -12.52 14.59 -0.30
C ARG A 11 -11.56 15.76 -0.53
N PRO A 12 -10.52 15.59 -1.35
CA PRO A 12 -9.70 16.72 -1.75
C PRO A 12 -10.52 17.71 -2.59
N ARG A 13 -10.11 18.96 -2.60
CA ARG A 13 -10.61 19.93 -3.59
C ARG A 13 -10.05 19.56 -4.96
N ARG A 14 -10.88 19.70 -6.00
CA ARG A 14 -10.49 19.45 -7.39
C ARG A 14 -10.31 20.78 -8.14
N PRO A 15 -9.45 20.85 -9.16
CA PRO A 15 -8.49 19.81 -9.56
C PRO A 15 -7.37 19.62 -8.53
N LEU A 16 -6.78 18.42 -8.48
CA LEU A 16 -5.56 18.19 -7.71
C LEU A 16 -4.38 18.77 -8.48
N SER A 17 -3.58 19.61 -7.85
CA SER A 17 -2.32 20.10 -8.41
C SER A 17 -1.20 19.20 -7.92
N ILE A 18 -0.60 18.40 -8.80
CA ILE A 18 0.55 17.54 -8.51
C ILE A 18 1.68 18.00 -9.41
N GLY A 19 2.72 18.59 -8.83
CA GLY A 19 3.93 18.99 -9.52
C GLY A 19 5.01 17.90 -9.47
N PRO A 20 6.08 18.02 -10.28
CA PRO A 20 7.21 17.09 -10.25
C PRO A 20 7.88 17.00 -8.86
N GLU A 21 7.82 18.08 -8.07
CA GLU A 21 8.35 18.13 -6.70
C GLU A 21 7.58 17.27 -5.70
N ASP A 22 6.34 16.88 -6.02
CA ASP A 22 5.50 16.04 -5.16
C ASP A 22 5.67 14.54 -5.47
N ILE A 23 6.43 14.23 -6.53
CA ILE A 23 6.65 12.86 -7.00
C ILE A 23 7.98 12.36 -6.44
N LEU A 24 7.91 11.23 -5.74
CA LEU A 24 9.07 10.46 -5.31
C LEU A 24 9.34 9.35 -6.35
N PRO A 25 10.48 9.41 -7.07
CA PRO A 25 10.98 8.27 -7.83
C PRO A 25 11.43 7.16 -6.88
N TYR A 26 10.95 5.93 -7.09
CA TYR A 26 11.35 4.79 -6.26
C TYR A 26 11.61 3.54 -7.11
N GLN A 27 12.79 2.94 -6.97
CA GLN A 27 13.19 1.73 -7.72
C GLN A 27 14.00 0.74 -6.85
N ASP A 28 13.70 0.67 -5.56
CA ASP A 28 14.33 -0.29 -4.66
C ASP A 28 13.46 -1.52 -4.42
N LEU A 29 13.99 -2.45 -3.62
CA LEU A 29 13.34 -3.70 -3.26
C LEU A 29 12.03 -3.45 -2.50
N LEU A 30 10.95 -4.06 -3.00
CA LEU A 30 9.64 -4.07 -2.35
C LEU A 30 9.26 -5.46 -1.90
N TRP A 31 8.59 -5.53 -0.75
CA TRP A 31 8.04 -6.74 -0.15
C TRP A 31 6.52 -6.78 -0.27
N ARG A 32 5.99 -7.94 -0.64
CA ARG A 32 4.56 -8.23 -0.59
C ARG A 32 4.32 -9.55 0.13
N VAL A 33 3.53 -9.50 1.21
CA VAL A 33 2.95 -10.71 1.80
C VAL A 33 1.56 -10.91 1.22
N HIS A 34 1.30 -12.09 0.65
CA HIS A 34 0.05 -12.37 -0.04
C HIS A 34 -0.36 -13.84 0.07
N ARG A 35 -1.64 -14.11 -0.18
CA ARG A 35 -2.18 -15.47 -0.19
C ARG A 35 -2.03 -16.05 -1.59
N THR A 36 -1.36 -17.19 -1.70
CA THR A 36 -1.22 -17.99 -2.92
C THR A 36 -2.26 -19.11 -3.02
N ALA A 37 -3.02 -19.38 -1.96
CA ALA A 37 -4.11 -20.37 -1.93
C ALA A 37 -5.31 -19.89 -1.11
N GLY A 38 -6.42 -20.64 -1.17
CA GLY A 38 -7.66 -20.37 -0.43
C GLY A 38 -8.76 -19.72 -1.29
N GLU A 39 -9.69 -19.03 -0.63
CA GLU A 39 -10.90 -18.47 -1.27
C GLU A 39 -10.60 -17.29 -2.23
N TYR A 40 -9.57 -16.49 -1.92
CA TYR A 40 -9.18 -15.31 -2.71
C TYR A 40 -7.65 -15.23 -2.84
N PRO A 41 -7.02 -16.16 -3.59
CA PRO A 41 -5.59 -16.09 -3.84
C PRO A 41 -5.28 -14.89 -4.74
N SER A 42 -4.06 -14.38 -4.64
CA SER A 42 -3.58 -13.28 -5.47
C SER A 42 -2.19 -13.61 -5.97
N ALA A 43 -1.94 -13.35 -7.26
CA ALA A 43 -0.57 -13.37 -7.77
C ALA A 43 0.26 -12.28 -7.09
N TRP A 44 1.57 -12.48 -6.97
CA TRP A 44 2.48 -11.51 -6.35
C TRP A 44 2.48 -10.15 -7.07
N ASN A 45 2.22 -10.13 -8.38
CA ASN A 45 2.06 -8.94 -9.22
C ASN A 45 0.59 -8.60 -9.50
N GLY A 46 -0.36 -9.34 -8.92
CA GLY A 46 -1.79 -9.14 -9.16
C GLY A 46 -2.32 -7.90 -8.45
N PHE A 47 -2.93 -7.00 -9.21
CA PHE A 47 -3.71 -5.89 -8.67
C PHE A 47 -5.12 -6.37 -8.35
N ARG A 48 -5.61 -6.08 -7.14
CA ARG A 48 -6.98 -6.40 -6.76
C ARG A 48 -7.94 -5.41 -7.43
N SER A 49 -8.81 -5.87 -8.33
CA SER A 49 -9.88 -5.08 -8.98
C SER A 49 -11.19 -4.99 -8.19
N TYR A 50 -11.41 -5.91 -7.23
CA TYR A 50 -12.61 -5.91 -6.41
C TYR A 50 -12.51 -4.92 -5.25
N GLY A 51 -13.40 -3.93 -5.19
CA GLY A 51 -13.43 -2.92 -4.13
C GLY A 51 -14.54 -1.88 -4.31
N PRO A 52 -14.56 -0.79 -3.54
CA PRO A 52 -13.64 -0.48 -2.46
C PRO A 52 -13.89 -1.35 -1.22
N LEU A 53 -12.81 -1.83 -0.59
CA LEU A 53 -12.91 -2.57 0.67
C LEU A 53 -12.88 -1.63 1.87
N THR A 54 -13.79 -1.84 2.82
CA THR A 54 -13.91 -0.99 4.01
C THR A 54 -12.70 -1.07 4.93
N THR A 55 -12.01 -2.21 4.93
CA THR A 55 -10.77 -2.50 5.67
C THR A 55 -9.54 -1.81 5.07
N MET A 56 -9.57 -1.49 3.78
CA MET A 56 -8.45 -0.89 3.06
C MET A 56 -8.48 0.65 3.15
N ARG A 57 -7.30 1.23 3.37
CA ARG A 57 -7.12 2.67 3.59
C ARG A 57 -6.97 3.43 2.26
N TRP A 58 -6.06 2.98 1.42
CA TRP A 58 -5.70 3.61 0.14
C TRP A 58 -6.27 2.81 -1.04
N ASP A 59 -7.59 2.73 -1.09
CA ASP A 59 -8.29 1.93 -2.10
C ASP A 59 -8.92 2.89 -3.13
N PRO A 60 -8.44 2.88 -4.40
CA PRO A 60 -8.83 3.86 -5.41
C PRO A 60 -10.15 3.52 -6.11
N HIS A 61 -10.75 2.36 -5.83
CA HIS A 61 -11.90 1.88 -6.58
C HIS A 61 -13.08 2.89 -6.52
N PRO A 62 -13.82 3.07 -7.63
CA PRO A 62 -15.07 3.80 -7.60
C PRO A 62 -16.10 3.07 -6.73
N GLY A 63 -17.08 3.80 -6.20
CA GLY A 63 -18.25 3.17 -5.57
C GLY A 63 -19.29 2.80 -6.63
N PRO A 64 -20.21 1.86 -6.35
CA PRO A 64 -20.31 1.02 -5.15
C PRO A 64 -19.28 -0.13 -5.12
N ARG A 65 -19.32 -0.96 -4.06
CA ARG A 65 -18.44 -2.14 -3.96
C ARG A 65 -18.77 -3.16 -5.06
N GLY A 66 -17.77 -3.60 -5.81
CA GLY A 66 -17.90 -4.55 -6.91
C GLY A 66 -16.56 -4.79 -7.60
N ASP A 67 -16.59 -5.46 -8.74
CA ASP A 67 -15.43 -5.55 -9.64
C ASP A 67 -15.30 -4.25 -10.44
N HIS A 68 -14.08 -3.73 -10.52
CA HIS A 68 -13.73 -2.51 -11.25
C HIS A 68 -12.43 -2.72 -12.05
N PRO A 69 -12.51 -3.35 -13.23
CA PRO A 69 -11.36 -3.48 -14.12
C PRO A 69 -10.75 -2.11 -14.45
N GLY A 70 -9.42 -2.02 -14.47
CA GLY A 70 -8.69 -0.76 -14.69
C GLY A 70 -8.53 0.12 -13.44
N HIS A 71 -9.09 -0.29 -12.30
CA HIS A 71 -8.98 0.42 -11.02
C HIS A 71 -8.24 -0.38 -9.94
N GLY A 72 -7.49 -1.41 -10.34
CA GLY A 72 -6.82 -2.32 -9.44
C GLY A 72 -5.80 -1.65 -8.52
N VAL A 73 -5.59 -2.27 -7.36
CA VAL A 73 -4.63 -1.80 -6.35
C VAL A 73 -3.77 -2.93 -5.80
N LEU A 74 -2.48 -2.64 -5.59
CA LEU A 74 -1.49 -3.53 -5.00
C LEU A 74 -0.80 -2.83 -3.82
N TYR A 75 -0.66 -3.55 -2.72
CA TYR A 75 0.02 -3.05 -1.51
C TYR A 75 1.37 -3.77 -1.36
N ALA A 76 2.42 -2.99 -1.14
CA ALA A 76 3.77 -3.45 -0.85
C ALA A 76 4.38 -2.61 0.27
N ALA A 77 5.47 -3.10 0.85
CA ALA A 77 6.24 -2.39 1.87
C ALA A 77 7.73 -2.37 1.49
N THR A 78 8.48 -1.45 2.10
CA THR A 78 9.93 -1.35 1.89
C THR A 78 10.71 -2.38 2.70
N ASP A 79 10.06 -3.06 3.64
CA ASP A 79 10.66 -4.06 4.52
C ASP A 79 9.65 -5.17 4.86
N LEU A 80 10.18 -6.35 5.21
CA LEU A 80 9.37 -7.52 5.52
C LEU A 80 8.53 -7.33 6.80
N ARG A 81 9.07 -6.67 7.84
CA ARG A 81 8.35 -6.45 9.11
C ARG A 81 7.05 -5.68 8.89
N THR A 82 7.11 -4.62 8.10
CA THR A 82 5.95 -3.81 7.72
C THR A 82 4.96 -4.62 6.88
N ALA A 83 5.43 -5.40 5.92
CA ALA A 83 4.56 -6.26 5.11
C ALA A 83 3.82 -7.32 5.97
N VAL A 84 4.52 -7.93 6.94
CA VAL A 84 3.95 -8.88 7.90
C VAL A 84 2.94 -8.19 8.82
N ALA A 85 3.30 -7.03 9.39
CA ALA A 85 2.43 -6.27 10.27
C ALA A 85 1.12 -5.87 9.58
N GLU A 86 1.18 -5.36 8.35
CA GLU A 86 -0.01 -4.99 7.58
C GLU A 86 -0.87 -6.20 7.22
N PHE A 87 -0.26 -7.36 6.89
CA PHE A 87 -1.00 -8.57 6.53
C PHE A 87 -1.74 -9.19 7.73
N PHE A 88 -1.11 -9.25 8.90
CA PHE A 88 -1.67 -9.87 10.13
C PHE A 88 -2.32 -8.87 11.10
N GLN A 89 -2.49 -7.60 10.70
CA GLN A 89 -2.97 -6.53 11.59
C GLN A 89 -4.29 -6.81 12.31
N ALA A 90 -5.18 -7.59 11.67
CA ALA A 90 -6.49 -7.91 12.24
C ALA A 90 -6.40 -8.92 13.38
N GLN A 91 -5.49 -9.88 13.28
CA GLN A 91 -5.30 -10.93 14.29
C GLN A 91 -4.29 -10.52 15.37
N ARG A 92 -3.34 -9.62 15.04
CA ARG A 92 -2.19 -9.29 15.91
C ARG A 92 -1.42 -10.54 16.38
N ARG A 93 -1.38 -11.54 15.50
CA ARG A 93 -0.73 -12.84 15.66
C ARG A 93 -0.23 -13.24 14.29
N VAL A 94 1.03 -13.64 14.22
CA VAL A 94 1.66 -14.10 12.99
C VAL A 94 1.42 -15.60 12.87
N ASP A 95 0.61 -16.00 11.90
CA ASP A 95 0.32 -17.40 11.61
C ASP A 95 0.89 -17.77 10.23
N PRO A 96 2.15 -18.23 10.16
CA PRO A 96 2.77 -18.67 8.91
C PRO A 96 2.23 -20.01 8.43
N MET A 97 1.59 -20.78 9.31
CA MET A 97 1.08 -22.12 9.02
C MET A 97 -0.22 -22.09 8.21
N ARG A 98 -0.86 -20.93 8.13
CA ARG A 98 -1.96 -20.72 7.20
C ARG A 98 -1.52 -21.08 5.77
N ALA A 99 -2.13 -22.13 5.23
CA ALA A 99 -1.76 -22.65 3.92
C ALA A 99 -1.74 -21.56 2.84
N GLY A 100 -0.65 -21.54 2.07
CA GLY A 100 -0.48 -20.63 0.94
C GLY A 100 -0.38 -19.16 1.33
N VAL A 101 0.46 -18.81 2.29
CA VAL A 101 0.90 -17.42 2.49
C VAL A 101 2.38 -17.32 2.12
N ALA A 102 2.71 -16.40 1.21
CA ALA A 102 4.07 -16.17 0.74
C ALA A 102 4.51 -14.74 1.00
N ALA A 103 5.80 -14.57 1.31
CA ALA A 103 6.50 -13.31 1.15
C ALA A 103 7.19 -13.33 -0.22
N THR A 104 6.99 -12.27 -1.00
CA THR A 104 7.60 -12.13 -2.33
C THR A 104 8.25 -10.77 -2.44
N THR A 105 9.45 -10.74 -2.99
CA THR A 105 10.19 -9.52 -3.27
C THR A 105 10.22 -9.23 -4.76
N PHE A 106 10.27 -7.95 -5.11
CA PHE A 106 10.49 -7.51 -6.48
C PHE A 106 11.16 -6.14 -6.48
N VAL A 107 11.85 -5.83 -7.58
CA VAL A 107 12.40 -4.50 -7.86
C VAL A 107 11.72 -4.00 -9.13
N PRO A 108 11.11 -2.79 -9.14
CA PRO A 108 10.51 -2.23 -10.34
C PRO A 108 11.53 -2.10 -11.50
N VAL A 109 11.10 -2.35 -12.74
CA VAL A 109 11.98 -2.27 -13.94
C VAL A 109 12.27 -0.85 -14.39
N ARG A 110 11.50 0.12 -13.89
CA ARG A 110 11.72 1.56 -14.01
C ARG A 110 11.37 2.24 -12.69
N PRO A 111 11.88 3.44 -12.42
CA PRO A 111 11.43 4.22 -11.26
C PRO A 111 9.91 4.37 -11.26
N LEU A 112 9.29 4.01 -10.13
CA LEU A 112 7.89 4.28 -9.84
C LEU A 112 7.71 5.77 -9.60
N ARG A 113 6.64 6.35 -10.15
CA ARG A 113 6.21 7.73 -9.88
C ARG A 113 5.21 7.72 -8.73
N LEU A 114 5.70 7.83 -7.50
CA LEU A 114 4.86 7.76 -6.30
C LEU A 114 4.53 9.16 -5.80
N LEU A 115 3.26 9.46 -5.53
CA LEU A 115 2.91 10.69 -4.84
C LEU A 115 3.39 10.61 -3.38
N ALA A 116 4.26 11.54 -2.98
CA ALA A 116 4.91 11.57 -1.67
C ALA A 116 3.96 12.10 -0.59
N LEU A 117 3.18 11.21 0.03
CA LEU A 117 2.36 11.55 1.21
C LEU A 117 3.18 11.49 2.51
N LEU A 118 4.13 10.55 2.57
CA LEU A 118 5.13 10.41 3.63
C LEU A 118 6.47 11.00 3.17
N ALA A 119 6.63 12.31 3.27
CA ALA A 119 7.94 12.94 3.10
C ALA A 119 8.07 14.13 4.04
N GLU A 120 9.24 14.28 4.64
CA GLU A 120 9.53 15.29 5.68
C GLU A 120 9.24 16.72 5.17
N ASP A 121 9.54 16.98 3.89
CA ASP A 121 9.37 18.30 3.25
C ASP A 121 8.27 18.35 2.18
N SER A 122 7.43 17.32 2.05
CA SER A 122 6.34 17.34 1.07
C SER A 122 5.22 18.28 1.53
N SER A 123 5.16 19.45 0.90
CA SER A 123 4.09 20.43 1.14
C SER A 123 2.79 20.06 0.42
N TRP A 124 2.76 19.00 -0.41
CA TRP A 124 1.62 18.68 -1.28
C TRP A 124 0.29 18.56 -0.52
N LEU A 125 0.30 17.85 0.62
CA LEU A 125 -0.88 17.69 1.46
C LEU A 125 -1.40 19.03 1.95
N LEU A 126 -0.49 19.92 2.40
CA LEU A 126 -0.84 21.27 2.86
C LEU A 126 -1.41 22.12 1.71
N ARG A 127 -0.77 22.11 0.54
CA ARG A 127 -1.26 22.80 -0.67
C ARG A 127 -2.63 22.28 -1.10
N SER A 128 -2.90 21.00 -0.86
CA SER A 128 -4.18 20.33 -1.15
C SER A 128 -5.23 20.46 -0.04
N GLY A 129 -4.94 21.21 1.04
CA GLY A 129 -5.86 21.47 2.14
C GLY A 129 -6.05 20.30 3.11
N ALA A 130 -5.06 19.41 3.20
CA ALA A 130 -4.95 18.35 4.20
C ALA A 130 -3.65 18.52 5.00
N SER A 131 -3.37 17.58 5.89
CA SER A 131 -2.13 17.52 6.66
C SER A 131 -1.61 16.09 6.71
N HIS A 132 -0.40 15.90 7.27
CA HIS A 132 0.19 14.59 7.45
C HIS A 132 -0.74 13.60 8.20
N SER A 133 -1.61 14.09 9.09
CA SER A 133 -2.58 13.23 9.78
C SER A 133 -3.64 12.62 8.86
N LEU A 134 -3.65 12.94 7.55
CA LEU A 134 -4.44 12.22 6.55
C LEU A 134 -4.09 10.73 6.55
N MET A 135 -2.83 10.37 6.82
CA MET A 135 -2.38 8.97 6.91
C MET A 135 -3.17 8.16 7.93
N ALA A 136 -3.55 8.79 9.05
CA ALA A 136 -4.34 8.18 10.11
C ALA A 136 -5.85 8.53 10.05
N ALA A 137 -6.31 9.27 9.02
CA ALA A 137 -7.70 9.70 8.92
C ALA A 137 -8.68 8.51 8.78
N PRO A 138 -10.01 8.72 8.93
CA PRO A 138 -10.98 7.66 8.69
C PRO A 138 -10.77 7.01 7.31
N ARG A 139 -10.83 5.68 7.24
CA ARG A 139 -10.53 4.93 6.00
C ARG A 139 -11.36 5.42 4.80
N GLY A 140 -12.62 5.81 5.02
CA GLY A 140 -13.47 6.40 3.98
C GLY A 140 -12.91 7.69 3.37
N THR A 141 -12.27 8.54 4.19
CA THR A 141 -11.56 9.74 3.72
C THR A 141 -10.34 9.34 2.90
N CYS A 142 -9.49 8.44 3.42
CA CYS A 142 -8.29 7.99 2.71
C CYS A 142 -8.62 7.38 1.34
N ARG A 143 -9.65 6.53 1.26
CA ARG A 143 -10.13 5.96 -0.02
C ARG A 143 -10.64 7.01 -0.97
N ALA A 144 -11.35 8.01 -0.46
CA ALA A 144 -11.83 9.09 -1.29
C ALA A 144 -10.67 9.89 -1.89
N TRP A 145 -9.62 10.16 -1.11
CA TRP A 145 -8.38 10.76 -1.59
C TRP A 145 -7.64 9.88 -2.59
N ALA A 146 -7.45 8.59 -2.29
CA ALA A 146 -6.81 7.62 -3.18
C ALA A 146 -7.44 7.60 -4.57
N ARG A 147 -8.78 7.60 -4.62
CA ARG A 147 -9.54 7.62 -5.88
C ARG A 147 -9.33 8.89 -6.69
N GLU A 148 -9.24 10.05 -6.04
CA GLU A 148 -8.97 11.29 -6.76
C GLU A 148 -7.53 11.38 -7.23
N ILE A 149 -6.57 10.94 -6.41
CA ILE A 149 -5.15 10.90 -6.78
C ILE A 149 -4.93 9.95 -7.97
N ALA A 150 -5.56 8.76 -7.95
CA ALA A 150 -5.46 7.81 -9.06
C ALA A 150 -5.98 8.38 -10.39
N ARG A 151 -6.86 9.39 -10.37
CA ARG A 151 -7.42 10.06 -11.56
C ARG A 151 -6.71 11.36 -11.93
N ALA A 152 -5.80 11.83 -11.09
CA ALA A 152 -5.12 13.09 -11.31
C ALA A 152 -4.06 12.95 -12.40
N GLU A 153 -3.94 13.98 -13.22
CA GLU A 153 -2.86 14.14 -14.20
C GLU A 153 -1.86 15.15 -13.63
N PRO A 154 -0.63 14.73 -13.31
CA PRO A 154 0.44 15.63 -12.89
C PRO A 154 0.76 16.68 -13.93
N ALA A 155 1.19 17.85 -13.47
CA ALA A 155 1.50 19.00 -14.32
C ALA A 155 2.81 18.85 -15.13
N ASP A 156 3.60 17.80 -14.87
CA ASP A 156 4.89 17.56 -15.51
C ASP A 156 4.80 16.93 -16.92
N GLY A 157 3.60 16.55 -17.36
CA GLY A 157 3.36 15.94 -18.67
C GLY A 157 3.94 14.54 -18.85
N GLN A 158 4.50 13.93 -17.81
CA GLN A 158 5.09 12.58 -17.85
C GLN A 158 4.06 11.47 -17.58
N GLY A 159 2.78 11.85 -17.53
CA GLY A 159 1.67 10.95 -17.27
C GLY A 159 1.41 10.77 -15.77
N PRO A 160 0.38 9.96 -15.47
CA PRO A 160 -0.18 9.90 -14.15
C PRO A 160 0.69 9.13 -13.14
N VAL A 161 0.47 9.34 -11.85
CA VAL A 161 1.25 8.67 -10.80
C VAL A 161 0.98 7.17 -10.78
N ASP A 162 2.05 6.39 -10.57
CA ASP A 162 1.98 4.92 -10.42
C ASP A 162 1.35 4.51 -9.09
N GLY A 163 1.42 5.37 -8.08
CA GLY A 163 0.94 5.03 -6.75
C GLY A 163 1.19 6.09 -5.69
N LEU A 164 1.19 5.65 -4.44
CA LEU A 164 1.40 6.48 -3.25
C LEU A 164 2.62 5.97 -2.49
N TRP A 165 3.45 6.90 -2.04
CA TRP A 165 4.41 6.68 -0.98
C TRP A 165 3.79 7.14 0.35
N ALA A 166 3.45 6.17 1.18
CA ALA A 166 2.56 6.30 2.32
C ALA A 166 3.22 5.77 3.60
N GLU A 167 2.68 6.14 4.75
CA GLU A 167 3.02 5.55 6.04
C GLU A 167 2.11 4.36 6.39
N SER A 168 2.73 3.27 6.85
CA SER A 168 2.06 2.18 7.52
C SER A 168 1.53 2.64 8.88
N THR A 169 0.22 2.56 9.09
CA THR A 169 -0.37 2.89 10.42
C THR A 169 -0.09 1.83 11.48
N MET A 170 0.56 0.72 11.09
CA MET A 170 0.95 -0.36 12.00
C MET A 170 2.39 -0.19 12.50
N THR A 171 3.29 0.33 11.68
CA THR A 171 4.74 0.37 11.97
C THR A 171 5.36 1.76 11.94
N GLY A 172 4.68 2.77 11.39
CA GLY A 172 5.26 4.09 11.12
C GLY A 172 6.28 4.09 9.99
N CYS A 173 6.53 2.94 9.37
CA CYS A 173 7.50 2.81 8.28
C CYS A 173 6.84 3.09 6.92
N PRO A 174 7.64 3.40 5.89
CA PRO A 174 7.11 3.57 4.55
C PRO A 174 6.44 2.31 3.98
N MET A 175 5.37 2.54 3.23
CA MET A 175 4.66 1.57 2.43
C MET A 175 4.33 2.14 1.06
N VAL A 176 4.19 1.26 0.08
CA VAL A 176 3.89 1.61 -1.30
C VAL A 176 2.52 1.06 -1.66
N VAL A 177 1.65 1.94 -2.19
CA VAL A 177 0.34 1.55 -2.74
C VAL A 177 0.37 1.82 -4.22
N LEU A 178 0.39 0.77 -5.03
CA LEU A 178 0.42 0.86 -6.48
C LEU A 178 -1.00 0.81 -7.06
N PHE A 179 -1.24 1.65 -8.05
CA PHE A 179 -2.43 1.60 -8.91
C PHE A 179 -2.14 0.76 -10.15
N GLU A 180 -3.18 0.19 -10.78
CA GLU A 180 -3.05 -0.79 -11.87
C GLU A 180 -2.13 -0.36 -13.03
N ARG A 181 -2.04 0.95 -13.32
CA ARG A 181 -1.11 1.47 -14.34
C ARG A 181 0.37 1.19 -14.07
N ALA A 182 0.73 0.98 -12.80
CA ALA A 182 2.06 0.59 -12.38
C ALA A 182 2.41 -0.85 -12.77
N ALA A 183 1.48 -1.62 -13.34
CA ALA A 183 1.75 -2.97 -13.85
C ALA A 183 2.92 -2.97 -14.85
N SER A 184 3.04 -1.93 -15.67
CA SER A 184 4.17 -1.72 -16.60
C SER A 184 5.53 -1.55 -15.93
N ALA A 185 5.56 -1.22 -14.63
CA ALA A 185 6.78 -1.09 -13.84
C ALA A 185 7.15 -2.38 -13.10
N LEU A 186 6.26 -3.38 -13.06
CA LEU A 186 6.57 -4.65 -12.40
C LEU A 186 7.44 -5.53 -13.31
N PRO A 187 8.42 -6.26 -12.76
CA PRO A 187 9.21 -7.20 -13.53
C PRO A 187 8.38 -8.40 -14.01
N GLU A 188 8.87 -9.13 -15.02
CA GLU A 188 8.21 -10.34 -15.52
C GLU A 188 8.18 -11.47 -14.48
N ALA A 189 9.21 -11.52 -13.62
CA ALA A 189 9.35 -12.49 -12.55
C ALA A 189 9.66 -11.78 -11.22
N PRO A 190 9.23 -12.33 -10.07
CA PRO A 190 9.65 -11.81 -8.78
C PRO A 190 11.16 -12.01 -8.59
N ARG A 191 11.77 -11.23 -7.70
CA ARG A 191 13.18 -11.42 -7.35
C ARG A 191 13.34 -12.69 -6.52
N ASP A 192 12.57 -12.80 -5.44
CA ASP A 192 12.54 -13.98 -4.57
C ASP A 192 11.11 -14.22 -4.08
N SER A 193 10.76 -15.48 -3.78
CA SER A 193 9.48 -15.84 -3.19
C SER A 193 9.64 -17.04 -2.27
N ALA A 194 9.08 -16.97 -1.07
CA ALA A 194 9.07 -18.07 -0.13
C ALA A 194 7.73 -18.13 0.62
N LEU A 195 7.26 -19.34 0.90
CA LEU A 195 6.18 -19.54 1.86
C LEU A 195 6.62 -19.07 3.24
N LEU A 196 5.72 -18.43 3.99
CA LEU A 196 6.03 -17.98 5.35
C LEU A 196 6.37 -19.15 6.29
N ALA A 197 5.83 -20.33 6.05
CA ALA A 197 6.14 -21.55 6.80
C ALA A 197 7.51 -22.18 6.45
N ALA A 198 8.26 -21.66 5.47
CA ALA A 198 9.58 -22.19 5.15
C ALA A 198 10.55 -21.96 6.33
N PRO A 199 11.50 -22.87 6.63
CA PRO A 199 12.37 -22.75 7.81
C PRO A 199 13.14 -21.42 7.91
N VAL A 200 13.67 -20.93 6.78
CA VAL A 200 14.36 -19.63 6.73
C VAL A 200 13.42 -18.46 7.06
N MET A 201 12.15 -18.56 6.66
CA MET A 201 11.16 -17.55 6.97
C MET A 201 10.71 -17.61 8.43
N MET A 202 10.58 -18.81 9.00
CA MET A 202 10.21 -18.97 10.41
C MET A 202 11.18 -18.25 11.35
N ALA A 203 12.49 -18.35 11.11
CA ALA A 203 13.50 -17.64 11.90
C ALA A 203 13.33 -16.10 11.81
N ALA A 204 13.16 -15.56 10.59
CA ALA A 204 12.91 -14.13 10.42
C ALA A 204 11.58 -13.69 11.05
N LEU A 205 10.55 -14.53 10.99
CA LEU A 205 9.24 -14.24 11.57
C LEU A 205 9.27 -14.28 13.09
N GLU A 206 10.15 -15.06 13.71
CA GLU A 206 10.36 -15.04 15.17
C GLU A 206 10.85 -13.67 15.63
N ASP A 207 11.93 -13.16 15.02
CA ASP A 207 12.47 -11.84 15.30
C ASP A 207 11.45 -10.73 15.02
N ILE A 208 10.74 -10.81 13.90
CA ILE A 208 9.70 -9.85 13.52
C ILE A 208 8.56 -9.87 14.55
N SER A 209 8.07 -11.05 14.93
CA SER A 209 6.95 -11.18 15.87
C SER A 209 7.34 -10.65 17.25
N ALA A 210 8.56 -10.94 17.72
CA ALA A 210 9.11 -10.37 18.94
C ALA A 210 9.18 -8.83 18.86
N SER A 211 9.66 -8.27 17.74
CA SER A 211 9.74 -6.81 17.55
C SER A 211 8.38 -6.11 17.49
N LEU A 212 7.32 -6.83 17.09
CA LEU A 212 5.95 -6.33 17.04
C LEU A 212 5.19 -6.57 18.36
N GLY A 213 5.75 -7.38 19.27
CA GLY A 213 5.07 -7.87 20.46
C GLY A 213 3.89 -8.79 20.15
N TRP A 214 3.95 -9.53 19.03
CA TRP A 214 2.90 -10.45 18.58
C TRP A 214 3.32 -11.91 18.80
N GLU A 215 2.33 -12.77 19.02
CA GLU A 215 2.57 -14.22 19.08
C GLU A 215 2.90 -14.75 17.68
N LEU A 216 3.93 -15.60 17.59
CA LEU A 216 4.20 -16.43 16.41
C LEU A 216 3.55 -17.81 16.60
N ALA A 217 2.73 -18.24 15.65
CA ALA A 217 2.21 -19.59 15.63
C ALA A 217 3.31 -20.57 15.17
N TRP A 218 3.51 -21.61 15.95
CA TRP A 218 4.46 -22.69 15.66
C TRP A 218 3.75 -23.90 15.07
N PRO A 219 4.45 -24.72 14.26
CA PRO A 219 3.96 -26.05 13.91
C PRO A 219 3.61 -26.80 15.20
N THR A 220 2.40 -27.36 15.27
CA THR A 220 2.08 -28.31 16.33
C THR A 220 2.89 -29.58 16.08
N ALA A 221 3.63 -30.04 17.08
CA ALA A 221 4.43 -31.26 17.02
C ALA A 221 3.55 -32.51 16.81
#